data_AF-A0A831XTP0-F1
#
_entry.id   AF-A0A831XTP0-F1
#
_cell.length_a   1.000
_cell.length_b   1.000
_cell.length_c   1.000
_cell.angle_alpha   90.00
_cell.angle_beta   90.00
_cell.angle_gamma   90.00
#
_symmetry.space_group_name_H-M   'P 1'
#
loop_
_entity.id
_entity.type
_entity.pdbx_description
1 polymer ?
#
loop_
_entity_poly.entity_id
_entity_poly.type
_entity_poly.pdbx_seq_one_letter_code
_entity_poly.pdbx_strand_id
1 'polypeptide(L)'
;MKGYSVYSEKRSSRVFRSGLRAAIWGLSLALGTIFGSKLLGLDLFIVVRDSLPVPWRWLHISFGNYSLVYNSIHSALIGLLLLAFLRVREWRRILLEACFLTGIAAAVSLLVVEGLGQREGPHLAGLDLALYAVLAFLAVVVVEILIYFGAVAVLVSPLVRLRRWFANFVAYRGKGLE
;
A
#
# COMPACT_ATOMS: atom_id res chain seq x y z
N MET A 1 -17.52 -32.25 22.29
CA MET A 1 -16.54 -31.73 21.30
C MET A 1 -16.87 -30.32 20.75
N LYS A 2 -17.52 -29.41 21.51
CA LYS A 2 -17.84 -28.03 21.06
C LYS A 2 -16.70 -27.00 21.26
N GLY A 3 -15.66 -27.33 22.03
CA GLY A 3 -14.58 -26.39 22.37
C GLY A 3 -13.54 -26.14 21.28
N TYR A 4 -13.28 -27.12 20.40
CA TYR A 4 -12.25 -27.02 19.37
C TYR A 4 -12.69 -26.16 18.16
N SER A 5 -13.97 -26.14 17.81
CA SER A 5 -14.47 -25.36 16.66
C SER A 5 -14.41 -23.85 16.94
N VAL A 6 -14.80 -23.41 18.14
CA VAL A 6 -14.79 -21.99 18.53
C VAL A 6 -13.36 -21.43 18.64
N TYR A 7 -12.41 -22.25 19.10
CA TYR A 7 -10.99 -21.88 19.13
C TYR A 7 -10.37 -21.79 17.74
N SER A 8 -10.71 -22.73 16.85
CA SER A 8 -10.30 -22.74 15.44
C SER A 8 -10.79 -21.49 14.70
N GLU A 9 -12.06 -21.12 14.88
CA GLU A 9 -12.69 -20.01 14.17
C GLU A 9 -12.14 -18.64 14.62
N LYS A 10 -11.89 -18.47 15.93
CA LYS A 10 -11.21 -17.26 16.47
C LYS A 10 -9.73 -17.16 16.07
N ARG A 11 -9.05 -18.28 15.84
CA ARG A 11 -7.67 -18.31 15.36
C ARG A 11 -7.61 -17.95 13.88
N SER A 12 -8.49 -18.53 13.07
CA SER A 12 -8.62 -18.26 11.64
C SER A 12 -8.91 -16.77 11.35
N SER A 13 -9.83 -16.14 12.08
CA SER A 13 -10.13 -14.70 11.89
C SER A 13 -8.99 -13.77 12.31
N ARG A 14 -8.14 -14.19 13.25
CA ARG A 14 -6.93 -13.44 13.62
C ARG A 14 -5.85 -13.58 12.56
N VAL A 15 -5.59 -14.81 12.09
CA VAL A 15 -4.61 -15.07 11.02
C VAL A 15 -4.98 -14.32 9.75
N PHE A 16 -6.27 -14.33 9.35
CA PHE A 16 -6.75 -13.57 8.21
C PHE A 16 -6.50 -12.06 8.35
N ARG A 17 -6.82 -11.46 9.51
CA ARG A 17 -6.61 -10.03 9.74
C ARG A 17 -5.13 -9.65 9.73
N SER A 18 -4.27 -10.47 10.34
CA SER A 18 -2.83 -10.26 10.32
C SER A 18 -2.26 -10.40 8.91
N GLY A 19 -2.69 -11.42 8.16
CA GLY A 19 -2.28 -11.62 6.77
C GLY A 19 -2.71 -10.48 5.85
N LEU A 20 -3.96 -10.02 5.98
CA LEU A 20 -4.47 -8.87 5.23
C LEU A 20 -3.67 -7.60 5.53
N ARG A 21 -3.39 -7.33 6.80
CA ARG A 21 -2.61 -6.16 7.21
C ARG A 21 -1.17 -6.25 6.69
N ALA A 22 -0.53 -7.42 6.78
CA ALA A 22 0.82 -7.64 6.25
C ALA A 22 0.87 -7.47 4.73
N ALA A 23 -0.13 -7.95 3.99
CA ALA A 23 -0.23 -7.76 2.55
C ALA A 23 -0.41 -6.29 2.17
N ILE A 24 -1.29 -5.56 2.88
CA ILE A 24 -1.47 -4.12 2.71
C ILE A 24 -0.15 -3.39 2.96
N TRP A 25 0.53 -3.67 4.06
CA TRP A 25 1.82 -3.05 4.38
C TRP A 25 2.89 -3.37 3.34
N GLY A 26 2.99 -4.61 2.88
CA GLY A 26 3.93 -5.01 1.84
C GLY A 26 3.68 -4.28 0.52
N LEU A 27 2.42 -4.17 0.09
CA LEU A 27 2.04 -3.41 -1.11
C LEU A 27 2.27 -1.90 -0.93
N SER A 28 1.97 -1.34 0.24
CA SER A 28 2.25 0.07 0.56
C SER A 28 3.74 0.40 0.46
N LEU A 29 4.60 -0.44 1.02
CA LEU A 29 6.04 -0.27 0.92
C LEU A 29 6.51 -0.35 -0.53
N ALA A 30 6.07 -1.38 -1.28
CA ALA A 30 6.42 -1.52 -2.69
C ALA A 30 5.96 -0.33 -3.52
N LEU A 31 4.72 0.12 -3.33
CA LEU A 31 4.13 1.26 -4.04
C LEU A 31 4.87 2.55 -3.73
N GLY A 32 5.20 2.79 -2.46
CA GLY A 32 5.97 3.95 -2.03
C GLY A 32 7.37 3.96 -2.64
N THR A 33 8.08 2.82 -2.62
CA THR A 33 9.39 2.70 -3.26
C THR A 33 9.33 2.99 -4.76
N ILE A 34 8.31 2.48 -5.45
CA ILE A 34 8.09 2.72 -6.89
C ILE A 34 7.75 4.19 -7.17
N PHE A 35 6.97 4.83 -6.31
CA PHE A 35 6.57 6.23 -6.45
C PHE A 35 7.76 7.18 -6.21
N GLY A 36 8.50 6.97 -5.11
CA GLY A 36 9.65 7.80 -4.75
C GLY A 36 10.79 7.73 -5.77
N SER A 37 11.03 6.55 -6.36
CA SER A 37 11.99 6.38 -7.46
C SER A 37 11.57 7.06 -8.77
N LYS A 38 10.26 7.30 -8.99
CA LYS A 38 9.74 7.93 -10.21
C LYS A 38 9.65 9.45 -10.12
N LEU A 39 9.54 10.02 -8.92
CA LEU A 39 9.17 11.43 -8.72
C LEU A 39 10.12 12.43 -9.38
N LEU A 40 11.37 12.03 -9.63
CA LEU A 40 12.41 12.85 -10.25
C LEU A 40 12.75 12.42 -11.69
N GLY A 41 11.96 11.51 -12.26
CA GLY A 41 12.14 10.98 -13.61
C GLY A 41 12.62 9.53 -13.60
N LEU A 42 11.93 8.68 -14.37
CA LEU A 42 12.29 7.27 -14.58
C LEU A 42 13.71 7.12 -15.13
N ASP A 43 14.14 8.09 -15.95
CA ASP A 43 15.44 8.11 -16.60
C ASP A 43 16.57 8.16 -15.58
N LEU A 44 16.42 8.97 -14.54
CA LEU A 44 17.41 9.07 -13.48
C LEU A 44 17.54 7.75 -12.72
N PHE A 45 16.42 7.15 -12.32
CA PHE A 45 16.43 5.90 -11.57
C PHE A 45 17.13 4.79 -12.37
N ILE A 46 16.87 4.70 -13.68
CA ILE A 46 17.51 3.72 -14.57
C ILE A 46 19.02 3.93 -14.61
N VAL A 47 19.48 5.17 -14.70
CA VAL A 47 20.91 5.52 -14.76
C VAL A 47 21.63 5.14 -13.46
N VAL A 48 21.04 5.41 -12.30
CA VAL A 48 21.72 5.20 -11.01
C VAL A 48 21.48 3.83 -10.38
N ARG A 49 20.54 3.04 -10.89
CA ARG A 49 20.06 1.79 -10.27
C ARG A 49 21.17 0.84 -9.84
N ASP A 50 22.14 0.60 -10.71
CA ASP A 50 23.18 -0.41 -10.46
C ASP A 50 24.15 0.04 -9.34
N SER A 51 24.21 1.34 -9.06
CA SER A 51 24.96 1.90 -7.92
C SER A 51 24.19 1.83 -6.59
N LEU A 52 22.86 1.66 -6.61
CA LEU A 52 22.03 1.69 -5.40
C LEU A 52 22.16 0.40 -4.55
N PRO A 53 21.86 0.48 -3.25
CA PRO A 53 21.76 -0.69 -2.38
C PRO A 53 20.53 -1.56 -2.71
N VAL A 54 20.53 -2.79 -2.20
CA VAL A 54 19.34 -3.66 -2.17
C VAL A 54 18.26 -3.04 -1.27
N PRO A 55 16.95 -3.10 -1.59
CA PRO A 55 16.33 -3.77 -2.75
C PRO A 55 16.24 -2.94 -4.03
N TRP A 56 16.64 -1.66 -4.04
CA TRP A 56 16.54 -0.79 -5.23
C TRP A 56 17.29 -1.35 -6.44
N ARG A 57 18.44 -1.98 -6.21
CA ARG A 57 19.19 -2.70 -7.25
C ARG A 57 18.41 -3.87 -7.87
N TRP A 58 17.56 -4.53 -7.08
CA TRP A 58 16.75 -5.68 -7.51
C TRP A 58 15.42 -5.28 -8.16
N LEU A 59 15.07 -3.98 -8.15
CA LEU A 59 13.98 -3.45 -8.96
C LEU A 59 14.43 -3.43 -10.42
N HIS A 60 14.54 -4.62 -11.02
CA HIS A 60 14.94 -4.79 -12.39
C HIS A 60 13.79 -4.33 -13.28
N ILE A 61 13.81 -3.06 -13.66
CA ILE A 61 12.82 -2.48 -14.57
C ILE A 61 13.21 -2.89 -15.99
N SER A 62 12.86 -4.11 -16.41
CA SER A 62 12.77 -4.47 -17.82
C SER A 62 11.35 -4.19 -18.32
N PHE A 63 10.89 -2.94 -18.24
CA PHE A 63 9.51 -2.64 -18.57
C PHE A 63 9.43 -1.39 -19.44
N GLY A 64 9.07 -1.57 -20.70
CA GLY A 64 8.46 -0.51 -21.51
C GLY A 64 7.14 0.01 -20.95
N ASN A 65 6.71 -0.40 -19.74
CA ASN A 65 5.45 0.01 -19.12
C ASN A 65 5.49 -0.01 -17.57
N TYR A 66 6.40 0.77 -16.97
CA TYR A 66 6.44 0.97 -15.51
C TYR A 66 5.12 1.45 -14.91
N SER A 67 4.35 2.23 -15.67
CA SER A 67 2.99 2.66 -15.30
C SER A 67 2.05 1.48 -15.05
N LEU A 68 2.21 0.36 -15.75
CA LEU A 68 1.40 -0.84 -15.56
C LEU A 68 1.70 -1.49 -14.21
N VAL A 69 2.98 -1.59 -13.82
CA VAL A 69 3.38 -2.16 -12.51
C VAL A 69 2.85 -1.29 -11.38
N TYR A 70 3.07 0.02 -11.46
CA TYR A 70 2.54 0.99 -10.49
C TYR A 70 1.01 0.87 -10.35
N ASN A 71 0.28 0.95 -11.47
CA ASN A 71 -1.18 0.86 -11.47
C ASN A 71 -1.69 -0.49 -10.97
N SER A 72 -0.98 -1.59 -11.23
CA SER A 72 -1.35 -2.94 -10.77
C SER A 72 -1.21 -3.06 -9.26
N ILE A 73 -0.08 -2.61 -8.71
CA ILE A 73 0.17 -2.61 -7.26
C ILE A 73 -0.83 -1.69 -6.56
N HIS A 74 -1.06 -0.50 -7.10
CA HIS A 74 -2.02 0.47 -6.57
C HIS A 74 -3.45 -0.11 -6.57
N SER A 75 -3.88 -0.72 -7.69
CA SER A 75 -5.20 -1.36 -7.80
C SER A 75 -5.36 -2.51 -6.81
N ALA A 76 -4.32 -3.33 -6.63
CA ALA A 76 -4.30 -4.41 -5.64
C ALA A 76 -4.41 -3.85 -4.21
N LEU A 77 -3.68 -2.77 -3.90
CA LEU A 77 -3.72 -2.10 -2.60
C LEU A 77 -5.13 -1.56 -2.31
N ILE A 78 -5.76 -0.87 -3.26
CA ILE A 78 -7.14 -0.39 -3.15
C ILE A 78 -8.09 -1.57 -2.89
N GLY A 79 -7.96 -2.67 -3.65
CA GLY A 79 -8.77 -3.87 -3.46
C GLY A 79 -8.65 -4.44 -2.04
N LEU A 80 -7.43 -4.54 -1.50
CA LEU A 80 -7.21 -5.00 -0.12
C LEU A 80 -7.74 -4.01 0.92
N LEU A 81 -7.62 -2.70 0.70
CA LEU A 81 -8.18 -1.67 1.59
C LEU A 81 -9.71 -1.69 1.59
N LEU A 82 -10.34 -1.92 0.44
CA LEU A 82 -11.80 -2.14 0.34
C LEU A 82 -12.22 -3.43 1.04
N LEU A 83 -11.43 -4.50 0.92
CA LEU A 83 -11.67 -5.73 1.68
C LEU A 83 -11.54 -5.49 3.19
N ALA A 84 -10.55 -4.70 3.62
CA ALA A 84 -10.39 -4.29 5.01
C ALA A 84 -11.59 -3.46 5.49
N PHE A 85 -12.08 -2.53 4.67
CA PHE A 85 -13.30 -1.77 4.96
C PHE A 85 -14.51 -2.66 5.21
N LEU A 86 -14.69 -3.72 4.40
CA LEU A 86 -15.81 -4.65 4.50
C LEU A 86 -15.69 -5.59 5.71
N ARG A 87 -14.49 -6.05 6.04
CA ARG A 87 -14.27 -7.17 6.97
C ARG A 87 -13.64 -6.80 8.31
N VAL A 88 -13.06 -5.62 8.44
CA VAL A 88 -12.28 -5.22 9.61
C VAL A 88 -12.88 -3.96 10.25
N ARG A 89 -13.11 -4.01 11.57
CA ARG A 89 -13.66 -2.86 12.33
C ARG A 89 -12.68 -1.69 12.37
N GLU A 90 -11.39 -1.98 12.45
CA GLU A 90 -10.28 -1.02 12.54
C GLU A 90 -9.74 -0.58 11.16
N TRP A 91 -10.52 -0.71 10.08
CA TRP A 91 -10.07 -0.42 8.71
C TRP A 91 -9.48 1.00 8.55
N ARG A 92 -9.97 1.99 9.29
CA ARG A 92 -9.44 3.37 9.26
C ARG A 92 -7.99 3.43 9.72
N ARG A 93 -7.65 2.67 10.76
CA ARG A 93 -6.28 2.59 11.26
C ARG A 93 -5.38 1.91 10.24
N ILE A 94 -5.86 0.83 9.61
CA ILE A 94 -5.14 0.13 8.54
C ILE A 94 -4.88 1.06 7.36
N LEU A 95 -5.87 1.87 6.96
CA LEU A 95 -5.72 2.87 5.90
C LEU A 95 -4.65 3.91 6.26
N LEU A 96 -4.72 4.50 7.46
CA LEU A 96 -3.73 5.49 7.91
C LEU A 96 -2.31 4.91 7.94
N GLU A 97 -2.16 3.69 8.45
CA GLU A 97 -0.88 2.98 8.45
C GLU A 97 -0.38 2.70 7.03
N ALA A 98 -1.26 2.28 6.12
CA ALA A 98 -0.93 2.06 4.72
C ALA A 98 -0.43 3.35 4.05
N CYS A 99 -1.19 4.44 4.17
CA CYS A 99 -0.79 5.76 3.64
C CYS A 99 0.56 6.21 4.22
N PHE A 100 0.74 6.09 5.54
CA PHE A 100 1.96 6.50 6.20
C PHE A 100 3.18 5.68 5.76
N LEU A 101 3.02 4.35 5.64
CA LEU A 101 4.06 3.46 5.14
C LEU A 101 4.41 3.74 3.68
N THR A 102 3.41 3.95 2.82
CA THR A 102 3.63 4.36 1.42
C THR A 102 4.40 5.69 1.37
N GLY A 103 4.01 6.66 2.20
CA GLY A 103 4.69 7.95 2.35
C GLY A 103 6.16 7.81 2.74
N ILE A 104 6.45 7.07 3.82
CA ILE A 104 7.83 6.85 4.28
C ILE A 104 8.64 6.16 3.19
N ALA A 105 8.11 5.11 2.58
CA ALA A 105 8.81 4.38 1.53
C ALA A 105 9.10 5.28 0.31
N ALA A 106 8.19 6.19 -0.04
CA ALA A 106 8.43 7.18 -1.09
C ALA A 106 9.54 8.17 -0.73
N ALA A 107 9.51 8.75 0.47
CA ALA A 107 10.55 9.65 0.94
C ALA A 107 11.92 8.96 0.99
N VAL A 108 12.01 7.79 1.63
CA VAL A 108 13.25 7.01 1.72
C VAL A 108 13.75 6.64 0.34
N SER A 109 12.86 6.22 -0.57
CA SER A 109 13.29 5.88 -1.92
C SER A 109 13.83 7.08 -2.68
N LEU A 110 13.24 8.26 -2.54
CA LEU A 110 13.76 9.48 -3.16
C LEU A 110 15.13 9.83 -2.58
N LEU A 111 15.28 9.79 -1.25
CA LEU A 111 16.56 10.02 -0.57
C LEU A 111 17.65 9.05 -1.03
N VAL A 112 17.33 7.76 -1.17
CA VAL A 112 18.29 6.74 -1.62
C VAL A 112 18.69 6.97 -3.07
N VAL A 113 17.73 7.24 -3.96
CA VAL A 113 18.00 7.42 -5.38
C VAL A 113 18.84 8.67 -5.65
N GLU A 114 18.54 9.78 -4.98
CA GLU A 114 19.27 11.04 -5.15
C GLU A 114 20.57 11.11 -4.34
N GLY A 115 20.53 10.62 -3.11
CA GLY A 115 21.64 10.76 -2.17
C GLY A 115 22.71 9.69 -2.34
N LEU A 116 22.34 8.49 -2.80
CA LEU A 116 23.26 7.36 -2.98
C LEU A 116 23.45 6.98 -4.45
N GLY A 117 22.62 7.49 -5.36
CA GLY A 117 22.77 7.25 -6.78
C GLY A 117 24.00 7.93 -7.35
N GLN A 118 24.93 7.16 -7.90
CA GLN A 118 26.09 7.71 -8.60
C GLN A 118 25.64 8.20 -9.97
N ARG A 119 25.51 9.52 -10.14
CA ARG A 119 25.19 10.17 -11.41
C ARG A 119 26.22 11.23 -11.78
N GLU A 120 26.48 11.35 -13.07
CA GLU A 120 27.20 12.50 -13.63
C GLU A 120 26.22 13.67 -13.74
N GLY A 121 26.11 14.49 -12.69
CA GLY A 121 25.22 15.64 -12.67
C GLY A 121 25.18 16.34 -11.30
N PRO A 122 24.60 17.55 -11.21
CA PRO A 122 24.49 18.25 -9.93
C PRO A 122 23.64 17.43 -8.95
N HIS A 123 24.19 17.15 -7.78
CA HIS A 123 23.41 16.61 -6.67
C HIS A 123 22.56 17.73 -6.07
N LEU A 124 21.34 17.39 -5.65
CA LEU A 124 20.55 18.30 -4.84
C LEU A 124 21.30 18.61 -3.54
N ALA A 125 21.28 19.87 -3.10
CA ALA A 125 21.78 20.22 -1.78
C ALA A 125 20.99 19.45 -0.71
N GLY A 126 21.63 19.11 0.41
CA GLY A 126 21.01 18.26 1.44
C GLY A 126 19.67 18.80 1.96
N LEU A 127 19.52 20.13 2.04
CA LEU A 127 18.27 20.78 2.43
C LEU A 127 17.16 20.59 1.37
N ASP A 128 17.48 20.80 0.10
CA ASP A 128 16.53 20.65 -1.01
C ASP A 128 16.08 19.19 -1.10
N LEU A 129 17.01 18.26 -0.97
CA LEU A 129 16.73 16.83 -0.95
C LEU A 129 15.76 16.44 0.19
N ALA A 130 15.96 17.00 1.39
CA ALA A 130 15.06 16.78 2.51
C ALA A 130 13.66 17.36 2.24
N LEU A 131 13.58 18.56 1.65
CA LEU A 131 12.30 19.17 1.27
C LEU A 131 11.56 18.35 0.20
N TYR A 132 12.25 17.89 -0.83
CA TYR A 132 11.67 17.02 -1.86
C TYR A 132 11.19 15.68 -1.28
N ALA A 133 11.91 15.10 -0.33
CA ALA A 133 11.48 13.89 0.36
C ALA A 133 10.18 14.10 1.16
N VAL A 134 10.06 15.23 1.86
CA VAL A 134 8.83 15.61 2.59
C VAL A 134 7.68 15.85 1.60
N LEU A 135 7.93 16.54 0.49
CA LEU A 135 6.92 16.75 -0.55
C LEU A 135 6.48 15.43 -1.19
N ALA A 136 7.40 14.50 -1.47
CA ALA A 136 7.09 13.17 -1.98
C ALA A 136 6.22 12.37 -1.00
N PHE A 137 6.54 12.42 0.29
CA PHE A 137 5.73 11.84 1.36
C PHE A 137 4.30 12.40 1.33
N LEU A 138 4.16 13.73 1.36
CA LEU A 138 2.85 14.37 1.42
C LEU A 138 2.04 14.12 0.15
N ALA A 139 2.66 14.24 -1.02
CA ALA A 139 2.03 14.02 -2.31
C ALA A 139 1.43 12.62 -2.41
N VAL A 140 2.22 11.58 -2.08
CA VAL A 140 1.70 10.20 -2.16
C VAL A 140 0.60 9.95 -1.14
N VAL A 141 0.73 10.47 0.09
CA VAL A 141 -0.30 10.31 1.12
C VAL A 141 -1.62 10.95 0.68
N VAL A 142 -1.57 12.17 0.15
CA VAL A 142 -2.77 12.86 -0.35
C VAL A 142 -3.39 12.11 -1.52
N VAL A 143 -2.58 11.68 -2.49
CA VAL A 143 -3.05 10.93 -3.66
C VAL A 143 -3.72 9.62 -3.25
N GLU A 144 -3.10 8.83 -2.38
CA GLU A 144 -3.65 7.57 -1.86
C GLU A 144 -4.99 7.79 -1.16
N ILE A 145 -5.07 8.81 -0.30
CA ILE A 145 -6.30 9.17 0.41
C ILE A 145 -7.40 9.52 -0.59
N LEU A 146 -7.12 10.41 -1.56
CA LEU A 146 -8.09 10.84 -2.56
C LEU A 146 -8.59 9.68 -3.41
N ILE A 147 -7.69 8.82 -3.87
CA ILE A 147 -8.05 7.66 -4.70
C ILE A 147 -8.87 6.66 -3.90
N TYR A 148 -8.46 6.34 -2.66
CA TYR A 148 -9.21 5.43 -1.81
C TYR A 148 -10.62 5.96 -1.51
N PHE A 149 -10.75 7.23 -1.11
CA PHE A 149 -12.06 7.82 -0.85
C PHE A 149 -12.89 7.94 -2.13
N GLY A 150 -12.28 8.23 -3.27
CA GLY A 150 -12.95 8.19 -4.58
C GLY A 150 -13.49 6.80 -4.89
N ALA A 151 -12.68 5.75 -4.70
CA ALA A 151 -13.10 4.36 -4.89
C ALA A 151 -14.25 3.98 -3.95
N VAL A 152 -14.17 4.36 -2.68
CA VAL A 152 -15.25 4.14 -1.70
C VAL A 152 -16.51 4.90 -2.11
N ALA A 153 -16.41 6.16 -2.56
CA ALA A 153 -17.56 6.96 -2.96
C ALA A 153 -18.30 6.35 -4.16
N VAL A 154 -17.57 5.92 -5.19
CA VAL A 154 -18.12 5.25 -6.37
C VAL A 154 -18.77 3.92 -5.99
N LEU A 155 -18.16 3.18 -5.07
CA LEU A 155 -18.61 1.84 -4.69
C LEU A 155 -19.47 1.85 -3.42
N VAL A 156 -19.86 3.00 -2.87
CA VAL A 156 -20.44 3.08 -1.53
C VAL A 156 -21.77 2.30 -1.45
N SER A 157 -22.62 2.46 -2.46
CA SER A 157 -23.92 1.79 -2.55
C SER A 157 -23.78 0.26 -2.63
N PRO A 158 -22.99 -0.32 -3.56
CA PRO A 158 -22.77 -1.77 -3.58
C PRO A 158 -22.03 -2.26 -2.33
N LEU A 159 -21.04 -1.52 -1.82
CA LEU A 159 -20.26 -1.93 -0.64
C LEU A 159 -21.08 -1.96 0.64
N VAL A 160 -21.98 -1.00 0.86
CA VAL A 160 -22.88 -0.98 2.03
C VAL A 160 -23.87 -2.14 1.96
N ARG A 161 -24.45 -2.41 0.78
CA ARG A 161 -25.32 -3.59 0.60
C ARG A 161 -24.57 -4.88 0.87
N LEU A 162 -23.36 -5.02 0.33
CA LEU A 162 -22.51 -6.20 0.51
C LEU A 162 -22.09 -6.39 1.97
N ARG A 163 -21.73 -5.30 2.67
CA ARG A 163 -21.38 -5.32 4.10
C ARG A 163 -22.56 -5.76 4.96
N ARG A 164 -23.76 -5.24 4.70
CA ARG A 164 -24.99 -5.66 5.39
C ARG A 164 -25.32 -7.13 5.10
N TRP A 165 -25.22 -7.54 3.83
CA TRP A 165 -25.43 -8.94 3.44
C TRP A 165 -24.48 -9.88 4.17
N PHE A 166 -23.17 -9.56 4.24
CA PHE A 166 -22.21 -10.35 5.00
C PHE A 166 -22.53 -10.39 6.49
N ALA A 167 -22.88 -9.27 7.10
CA ALA A 167 -23.27 -9.23 8.52
C ALA A 167 -24.50 -10.11 8.79
N ASN A 168 -25.50 -10.06 7.90
CA ASN A 168 -26.70 -10.88 8.00
C ASN A 168 -26.40 -12.37 7.77
N PHE A 169 -25.55 -12.72 6.80
CA PHE A 169 -25.14 -14.10 6.54
C PHE A 169 -24.38 -14.71 7.72
N VAL A 170 -23.45 -13.95 8.32
CA VAL A 170 -22.72 -14.39 9.52
C VAL A 170 -23.66 -14.58 10.70
N ALA A 171 -24.63 -13.67 10.90
CA ALA A 171 -25.64 -13.80 11.94
C ALA A 171 -26.56 -15.01 11.72
N TYR A 172 -26.92 -15.30 10.46
CA TYR A 172 -27.79 -16.44 10.11
C TYR A 172 -27.09 -17.78 10.33
N ARG A 173 -25.82 -17.92 9.93
CA ARG A 173 -25.01 -19.11 10.23
C ARG A 173 -24.83 -19.35 11.72
N GLY A 174 -24.79 -18.29 12.53
CA GLY A 174 -24.68 -18.39 13.99
C GLY A 174 -25.95 -18.93 14.67
N LYS A 175 -27.13 -18.79 14.02
CA LYS A 175 -28.42 -19.23 14.56
C LYS A 175 -28.89 -20.61 14.07
N GLY A 176 -28.30 -21.15 13.00
CA GLY A 176 -28.67 -22.47 12.44
C GLY A 176 -27.96 -23.67 13.09
N LEU A 177 -27.34 -23.48 14.27
CA LEU A 177 -26.63 -24.52 15.03
C LEU A 177 -27.20 -24.70 16.45
N GLU A 178 -28.39 -24.16 16.71
CA GLU A 178 -29.20 -24.48 17.89
C GLU A 178 -30.25 -25.54 17.55
#